data_AF-A0A4Q2YPE3-F1
#
_entry.id   AF-A0A4Q2YPE3-F1
#
_cell.length_a   1.000
_cell.length_b   1.000
_cell.length_c   1.000
_cell.angle_alpha   90.00
_cell.angle_beta   90.00
_cell.angle_gamma   90.00
#
_symmetry.space_group_name_H-M   'P 1'
#
loop_
_entity.id
_entity.type
_entity.pdbx_description
1 polymer ?
#
loop_
_entity_poly.entity_id
_entity_poly.type
_entity_poly.pdbx_seq_one_letter_code
_entity_poly.pdbx_strand_id
1 'polypeptide(L)'
;MVARAPVAPAAAPAGDLAMPPPTPVAPPAVADPRSERMITEARKARVAGDMDQAILKLENALTQSPDDPTVHYELGLVHEQMGVFDVAAAHYEKVFQMGASEAGALYERAAGKLRDGFQDEQVPLGKLSLGRVRIFKDPNAEEGQRVILTIPVQKAPGEDLELDQISVTVLFFNRNSQGEILQLEDKSWVTEQWVTLPFDFAGGEENLRMTYVIPTQDIQQERLFGDRTYYGQVVSLQYKGQVLDVQAWPRDLAARIPQQSGNAPGGDQMLPEFQDTLPSDIDPNYPLLPPLPTE
;
A
#
# COMPACT_ATOMS: atom_id res chain seq x y z
N MET A 1 -36.04 -83.87 -10.30
CA MET A 1 -34.96 -83.29 -9.47
C MET A 1 -35.08 -81.78 -9.57
N VAL A 2 -35.28 -81.10 -8.44
CA VAL A 2 -35.51 -79.65 -8.34
C VAL A 2 -34.16 -78.94 -8.34
N ALA A 3 -33.87 -78.14 -9.37
CA ALA A 3 -32.62 -77.40 -9.50
C ALA A 3 -32.69 -76.08 -8.71
N ARG A 4 -31.81 -75.94 -7.72
CA ARG A 4 -31.62 -74.74 -6.89
C ARG A 4 -30.84 -73.66 -7.66
N ALA A 5 -31.21 -72.40 -7.45
CA ALA A 5 -30.57 -71.22 -8.01
C ALA A 5 -29.13 -71.01 -7.48
N PRO A 6 -28.22 -70.44 -8.29
CA PRO A 6 -26.86 -70.12 -7.86
C PRO A 6 -26.81 -68.85 -6.98
N VAL A 7 -26.08 -68.99 -5.87
CA VAL A 7 -25.76 -67.94 -4.88
C VAL A 7 -24.63 -67.07 -5.42
N ALA A 8 -24.77 -65.75 -5.28
CA ALA A 8 -23.75 -64.76 -5.69
C ALA A 8 -22.44 -64.91 -4.88
N PRO A 9 -21.26 -64.65 -5.49
CA PRO A 9 -19.99 -64.73 -4.76
C PRO A 9 -19.83 -63.56 -3.78
N ALA A 10 -19.33 -63.90 -2.59
CA ALA A 10 -19.04 -63.00 -1.49
C ALA A 10 -17.89 -62.03 -1.81
N ALA A 11 -18.03 -60.78 -1.38
CA ALA A 11 -17.01 -59.74 -1.47
C ALA A 11 -15.75 -60.11 -0.64
N ALA A 12 -14.58 -59.89 -1.23
CA ALA A 12 -13.28 -60.06 -0.57
C ALA A 12 -13.05 -58.98 0.51
N PRO A 13 -12.26 -59.27 1.57
CA PRO A 13 -12.02 -58.34 2.67
C PRO A 13 -11.11 -57.18 2.24
N ALA A 14 -11.39 -55.99 2.78
CA ALA A 14 -10.59 -54.78 2.60
C ALA A 14 -9.16 -55.01 3.12
N GLY A 15 -8.18 -54.93 2.22
CA GLY A 15 -6.77 -54.93 2.58
C GLY A 15 -6.37 -53.61 3.23
N ASP A 16 -5.57 -53.70 4.28
CA ASP A 16 -4.91 -52.58 4.94
C ASP A 16 -4.28 -51.62 3.93
N LEU A 17 -4.81 -50.41 3.84
CA LEU A 17 -4.19 -49.30 3.10
C LEU A 17 -3.05 -48.75 3.96
N ALA A 18 -1.90 -49.42 3.94
CA ALA A 18 -0.65 -48.84 4.43
C ALA A 18 -0.37 -47.56 3.63
N MET A 19 -0.30 -46.42 4.31
CA MET A 19 0.10 -45.16 3.67
C MET A 19 1.47 -45.32 3.03
N PRO A 20 1.70 -44.77 1.82
CA PRO A 20 3.03 -44.77 1.24
C PRO A 20 4.02 -44.04 2.18
N PRO A 21 5.26 -44.53 2.32
CA PRO A 21 6.26 -43.84 3.13
C PRO A 21 6.45 -42.41 2.60
N PRO A 22 6.67 -41.42 3.51
CA PRO A 22 6.85 -40.04 3.11
C PRO A 22 8.01 -39.96 2.12
N THR A 23 7.71 -39.47 0.92
CA THR A 23 8.73 -39.22 -0.09
C THR A 23 9.52 -37.99 0.34
N PRO A 24 10.85 -38.06 0.50
CA PRO A 24 11.65 -36.88 0.76
C PRO A 24 11.42 -35.89 -0.38
N VAL A 25 10.83 -34.74 -0.06
CA VAL A 25 10.68 -33.65 -1.01
C VAL A 25 12.09 -33.16 -1.30
N ALA A 26 12.64 -33.52 -2.45
CA ALA A 26 13.88 -32.94 -2.92
C ALA A 26 13.68 -31.41 -3.01
N PRO A 27 14.59 -30.59 -2.47
CA PRO A 27 14.49 -29.15 -2.65
C PRO A 27 14.40 -28.84 -4.16
N PRO A 28 13.54 -27.89 -4.57
CA PRO A 28 13.42 -27.52 -5.98
C PRO A 28 14.79 -27.18 -6.57
N ALA A 29 14.97 -27.50 -7.85
CA ALA A 29 16.22 -27.35 -8.58
C ALA A 29 16.81 -25.94 -8.39
N VAL A 30 18.12 -25.90 -8.13
CA VAL A 30 18.93 -24.71 -7.84
C VAL A 30 18.63 -23.59 -8.86
N ALA A 31 17.75 -22.66 -8.49
CA ALA A 31 17.52 -21.42 -9.20
C ALA A 31 18.69 -20.50 -8.82
N ASP A 32 19.74 -20.49 -9.67
CA ASP A 32 20.98 -19.71 -9.56
C ASP A 32 21.48 -19.41 -8.11
N PRO A 33 22.62 -19.96 -7.66
CA PRO A 33 23.20 -19.65 -6.34
C PRO A 33 23.34 -18.16 -6.01
N ARG A 34 23.30 -17.28 -7.01
CA ARG A 34 23.25 -15.82 -6.84
C ARG A 34 21.86 -15.32 -6.43
N SER A 35 20.79 -15.82 -7.03
CA SER A 35 19.39 -15.48 -6.68
C SER A 35 19.06 -15.95 -5.27
N GLU A 36 19.47 -17.16 -4.88
CA GLU A 36 19.30 -17.67 -3.51
C GLU A 36 20.01 -16.79 -2.46
N ARG A 37 21.21 -16.30 -2.77
CA ARG A 37 21.93 -15.36 -1.91
C ARG A 37 21.19 -14.04 -1.77
N MET A 38 20.68 -13.48 -2.86
CA MET A 38 19.90 -12.24 -2.85
C MET A 38 18.61 -12.38 -2.04
N ILE A 39 17.89 -13.49 -2.18
CA ILE A 39 16.69 -13.79 -1.38
C ILE A 39 17.05 -13.91 0.10
N THR A 40 18.16 -14.56 0.43
CA THR A 40 18.62 -14.71 1.82
C THR A 40 19.01 -13.36 2.44
N GLU A 41 19.72 -12.52 1.69
CA GLU A 41 20.05 -11.16 2.10
C GLU A 41 18.80 -10.30 2.29
N ALA A 42 17.83 -10.41 1.39
CA ALA A 42 16.55 -9.71 1.48
C ALA A 42 15.75 -10.11 2.71
N ARG A 43 15.66 -11.42 3.02
CA ARG A 43 15.02 -11.90 4.25
C ARG A 43 15.68 -11.31 5.49
N LYS A 44 17.02 -11.29 5.51
CA LYS A 44 17.78 -10.72 6.63
C LYS A 44 17.52 -9.22 6.77
N ALA A 45 17.48 -8.49 5.66
CA ALA A 45 17.17 -7.05 5.63
C ALA A 45 15.73 -6.79 6.12
N ARG A 46 14.74 -7.55 5.63
CA ARG A 46 13.34 -7.49 6.07
C ARG A 46 13.19 -7.74 7.58
N VAL A 47 13.86 -8.76 8.12
CA VAL A 47 13.85 -9.04 9.56
C VAL A 47 14.54 -7.93 10.36
N ALA A 48 15.56 -7.29 9.80
CA ALA A 48 16.22 -6.14 10.41
C ALA A 48 15.43 -4.82 10.28
N GLY A 49 14.30 -4.82 9.57
CA GLY A 49 13.48 -3.63 9.32
C GLY A 49 13.97 -2.76 8.16
N ASP A 50 15.05 -3.15 7.47
CA ASP A 50 15.62 -2.42 6.33
C ASP A 50 14.89 -2.82 5.04
N MET A 51 13.73 -2.18 4.83
CA MET A 51 12.84 -2.50 3.71
C MET A 51 13.43 -2.11 2.36
N ASP A 52 14.17 -1.00 2.29
CA ASP A 52 14.79 -0.52 1.06
C ASP A 52 15.85 -1.52 0.56
N GLN A 53 16.69 -2.03 1.45
CA GLN A 53 17.64 -3.09 1.09
C GLN A 53 16.93 -4.40 0.74
N ALA A 54 15.84 -4.74 1.43
CA ALA A 54 15.08 -5.96 1.13
C ALA A 54 14.48 -5.92 -0.29
N ILE A 55 13.86 -4.80 -0.68
CA ILE A 55 13.31 -4.59 -2.03
C ILE A 55 14.43 -4.64 -3.07
N LEU A 56 15.51 -3.87 -2.88
CA LEU A 56 16.62 -3.80 -3.83
C LEU A 56 17.22 -5.19 -4.11
N LYS A 57 17.37 -6.01 -3.07
CA LYS A 57 17.90 -7.39 -3.23
C LYS A 57 16.91 -8.28 -3.97
N LEU A 58 15.61 -8.16 -3.71
CA LEU A 58 14.58 -8.94 -4.39
C LEU A 58 14.35 -8.51 -5.84
N GLU A 59 14.42 -7.22 -6.17
CA GLU A 59 14.34 -6.72 -7.55
C GLU A 59 15.54 -7.19 -8.40
N ASN A 60 16.73 -7.22 -7.80
CA ASN A 60 17.91 -7.81 -8.43
C ASN A 60 17.74 -9.32 -8.65
N ALA A 61 17.13 -10.04 -7.71
CA ALA A 61 16.82 -11.46 -7.88
C ALA A 61 15.78 -11.69 -9.00
N LEU A 62 14.76 -10.82 -9.08
CA LEU A 62 13.77 -10.80 -10.15
C LEU A 62 14.37 -10.55 -11.53
N THR A 63 15.42 -9.72 -11.62
CA THR A 63 16.12 -9.48 -12.88
C THR A 63 16.82 -10.76 -13.39
N GLN A 64 17.27 -11.64 -12.49
CA GLN A 64 17.89 -12.91 -12.84
C GLN A 64 16.86 -14.03 -13.08
N SER A 65 15.75 -14.00 -12.36
CA SER A 65 14.70 -15.02 -12.43
C SER A 65 13.33 -14.35 -12.31
N PRO A 66 12.78 -13.85 -13.44
CA PRO A 66 11.56 -13.05 -13.45
C PRO A 66 10.32 -13.77 -12.90
N ASP A 67 10.28 -15.09 -13.05
CA ASP A 67 9.15 -15.94 -12.70
C ASP A 67 9.44 -16.79 -11.45
N ASP A 68 10.44 -16.44 -10.62
CA ASP A 68 10.70 -17.18 -9.38
C ASP A 68 9.58 -16.91 -8.34
N PRO A 69 8.78 -17.94 -7.98
CA PRO A 69 7.69 -17.79 -7.02
C PRO A 69 8.17 -17.34 -5.63
N THR A 70 9.42 -17.66 -5.26
CA THR A 70 10.03 -17.27 -3.99
C THR A 70 10.26 -15.77 -3.94
N VAL A 71 10.74 -15.17 -5.04
CA VAL A 71 11.02 -13.74 -5.11
C VAL A 71 9.72 -12.94 -5.04
N HIS A 72 8.69 -13.35 -5.78
CA HIS A 72 7.37 -12.72 -5.70
C HIS A 72 6.77 -12.86 -4.30
N TYR A 73 6.85 -14.04 -3.68
CA TYR A 73 6.33 -14.23 -2.33
C TYR A 73 7.04 -13.36 -1.28
N GLU A 74 8.37 -13.25 -1.33
CA GLU A 74 9.13 -12.39 -0.41
C GLU A 74 8.88 -10.90 -0.66
N LEU A 75 8.70 -10.46 -1.90
CA LEU A 75 8.25 -9.09 -2.17
C LEU A 75 6.85 -8.84 -1.62
N GLY A 76 5.96 -9.82 -1.71
CA GLY A 76 4.66 -9.78 -1.05
C GLY A 76 4.80 -9.53 0.46
N LEU A 77 5.69 -10.26 1.13
CA LEU A 77 5.94 -10.10 2.56
C LEU A 77 6.59 -8.76 2.93
N VAL A 78 7.54 -8.27 2.13
CA VAL A 78 8.17 -6.96 2.35
C VAL A 78 7.12 -5.86 2.24
N HIS A 79 6.32 -5.86 1.16
CA HIS A 79 5.28 -4.86 0.96
C HIS A 79 4.15 -4.97 1.98
N GLU A 80 3.81 -6.19 2.42
CA GLU A 80 2.87 -6.40 3.53
C GLU A 80 3.39 -5.78 4.83
N GLN A 81 4.67 -5.99 5.16
CA GLN A 81 5.29 -5.40 6.35
C GLN A 81 5.44 -3.87 6.25
N MET A 82 5.45 -3.32 5.04
CA MET A 82 5.40 -1.87 4.79
C MET A 82 3.98 -1.28 4.77
N GLY A 83 2.93 -2.11 4.94
CA GLY A 83 1.53 -1.67 4.86
C GLY A 83 1.03 -1.41 3.43
N VAL A 84 1.82 -1.74 2.40
CA VAL A 84 1.49 -1.53 0.98
C VAL A 84 0.76 -2.75 0.43
N PHE A 85 -0.45 -2.97 0.93
CA PHE A 85 -1.21 -4.21 0.76
C PHE A 85 -1.66 -4.50 -0.68
N ASP A 86 -1.83 -3.47 -1.51
CA ASP A 86 -2.15 -3.63 -2.93
C ASP A 86 -0.97 -4.20 -3.74
N VAL A 87 0.24 -3.71 -3.47
CA VAL A 87 1.47 -4.24 -4.07
C VAL A 87 1.77 -5.62 -3.50
N ALA A 88 1.56 -5.82 -2.20
CA ALA A 88 1.67 -7.15 -1.59
C ALA A 88 0.71 -8.15 -2.25
N ALA A 89 -0.56 -7.78 -2.43
CA ALA A 89 -1.56 -8.60 -3.10
C ALA A 89 -1.16 -8.93 -4.54
N ALA A 90 -0.68 -7.96 -5.31
CA ALA A 90 -0.26 -8.19 -6.69
C ALA A 90 0.88 -9.22 -6.79
N HIS A 91 1.82 -9.20 -5.83
CA HIS A 91 2.89 -10.18 -5.76
C HIS A 91 2.39 -11.57 -5.33
N TYR A 92 1.52 -11.65 -4.33
CA TYR A 92 0.89 -12.91 -3.96
C TYR A 92 0.00 -13.48 -5.06
N GLU A 93 -0.66 -12.63 -5.84
CA GLU A 93 -1.47 -13.04 -6.98
C GLU A 93 -0.61 -13.66 -8.08
N LYS A 94 0.59 -13.13 -8.35
CA LYS A 94 1.54 -13.77 -9.27
C LYS A 94 1.93 -15.18 -8.81
N VAL A 95 2.24 -15.36 -7.53
CA VAL A 95 2.54 -16.68 -6.94
C VAL A 95 1.32 -17.61 -7.04
N PHE A 96 0.11 -17.08 -6.85
CA PHE A 96 -1.12 -17.84 -6.99
C PHE A 96 -1.38 -18.26 -8.44
N GLN A 97 -1.12 -17.39 -9.41
CA GLN A 97 -1.30 -17.65 -10.85
C GLN A 97 -0.34 -18.72 -11.39
N MET A 98 0.86 -18.84 -10.82
CA MET A 98 1.81 -19.93 -11.15
C MET A 98 1.27 -21.32 -10.76
N GLY A 99 0.37 -21.37 -9.77
CA GLY A 99 -0.29 -22.61 -9.33
C GLY A 99 0.61 -23.55 -8.53
N ALA A 100 0.00 -24.60 -7.97
CA ALA A 100 0.67 -25.52 -7.05
C ALA A 100 1.82 -26.33 -7.67
N SER A 101 1.82 -26.53 -9.00
CA SER A 101 2.86 -27.28 -9.69
C SER A 101 4.19 -26.52 -9.80
N GLU A 102 4.13 -25.19 -9.88
CA GLU A 102 5.30 -24.32 -10.09
C GLU A 102 5.70 -23.61 -8.80
N ALA A 103 4.73 -23.04 -8.08
CA ALA A 103 4.98 -22.34 -6.81
C ALA A 103 5.05 -23.27 -5.59
N GLY A 104 4.68 -24.55 -5.73
CA GLY A 104 4.73 -25.54 -4.64
C GLY A 104 4.00 -25.07 -3.39
N ALA A 105 4.67 -25.12 -2.23
CA ALA A 105 4.10 -24.69 -0.94
C ALA A 105 3.80 -23.18 -0.86
N LEU A 106 4.40 -22.36 -1.73
CA LEU A 106 4.13 -20.91 -1.75
C LEU A 106 2.75 -20.60 -2.33
N TYR A 107 2.21 -21.46 -3.19
CA TYR A 107 0.86 -21.33 -3.72
C TYR A 107 -0.19 -21.28 -2.59
N GLU A 108 -0.15 -22.27 -1.68
CA GLU A 108 -1.11 -22.33 -0.57
C GLU A 108 -0.93 -21.17 0.40
N ARG A 109 0.31 -20.73 0.62
CA ARG A 109 0.61 -19.58 1.47
C ARG A 109 0.13 -18.26 0.87
N ALA A 110 0.33 -18.06 -0.43
CA ALA A 110 -0.15 -16.89 -1.14
C ALA A 110 -1.69 -16.87 -1.19
N ALA A 111 -2.32 -18.01 -1.45
CA ALA A 111 -3.78 -18.16 -1.37
C ALA A 111 -4.31 -17.83 0.03
N GLY A 112 -3.61 -18.29 1.07
CA GLY A 112 -3.91 -17.95 2.47
C GLY A 112 -3.85 -16.44 2.71
N LYS A 113 -2.77 -15.77 2.30
CA LYS A 113 -2.62 -14.31 2.42
C LYS A 113 -3.71 -13.54 1.68
N LEU A 114 -4.05 -13.94 0.46
CA LEU A 114 -5.11 -13.32 -0.34
C LEU A 114 -6.51 -13.52 0.28
N ARG A 115 -6.74 -14.67 0.94
CA ARG A 115 -8.02 -15.00 1.60
C ARG A 115 -8.16 -14.33 2.96
N ASP A 116 -7.13 -14.43 3.79
CA ASP A 116 -7.13 -14.01 5.19
C ASP A 116 -6.98 -12.48 5.31
N GLY A 117 -6.54 -11.83 4.22
CA GLY A 117 -6.28 -10.40 4.16
C GLY A 117 -4.93 -10.04 4.76
N PHE A 118 -4.56 -8.78 4.62
CA PHE A 118 -3.31 -8.25 5.13
C PHE A 118 -3.57 -7.54 6.46
N GLN A 119 -2.88 -7.95 7.51
CA GLN A 119 -2.94 -7.29 8.80
C GLN A 119 -1.77 -6.35 8.91
N ASP A 120 -2.04 -5.10 9.27
CA ASP A 120 -1.01 -4.15 9.62
C ASP A 120 -0.55 -4.45 11.05
N GLU A 121 0.63 -5.08 11.18
CA GLU A 121 1.26 -5.30 12.50
C GLU A 121 1.98 -4.03 12.99
N GLN A 122 2.03 -2.95 12.20
CA GLN A 122 2.65 -1.67 12.56
C GLN A 122 1.70 -0.48 12.63
N VAL A 123 0.42 -0.61 12.27
CA VAL A 123 -0.59 0.34 12.72
C VAL A 123 -0.81 0.02 14.20
N PRO A 124 -0.37 0.87 15.16
CA PRO A 124 -0.93 0.76 16.49
C PRO A 124 -2.43 0.83 16.27
N LEU A 125 -3.17 -0.16 16.77
CA LEU A 125 -4.62 -0.27 16.63
C LEU A 125 -5.26 0.98 17.28
N GLY A 126 -5.19 2.10 16.57
CA GLY A 126 -5.84 3.33 16.88
C GLY A 126 -7.31 3.04 16.74
N LYS A 127 -8.11 3.56 17.66
CA LYS A 127 -9.54 3.26 17.77
C LYS A 127 -10.30 3.40 16.43
N LEU A 128 -9.74 4.19 15.50
CA LEU A 128 -10.24 4.43 14.14
C LEU A 128 -9.12 4.36 13.09
N SER A 129 -9.47 3.93 11.87
CA SER A 129 -8.59 3.93 10.69
C SER A 129 -9.33 4.38 9.43
N LEU A 130 -8.60 4.82 8.41
CA LEU A 130 -9.16 5.09 7.09
C LEU A 130 -9.13 3.80 6.26
N GLY A 131 -10.27 3.38 5.74
CA GLY A 131 -10.31 2.37 4.68
C GLY A 131 -9.90 2.97 3.33
N ARG A 132 -10.02 2.19 2.25
CA ARG A 132 -9.68 2.65 0.89
C ARG A 132 -10.61 3.77 0.42
N VAL A 133 -10.05 4.97 0.23
CA VAL A 133 -10.78 6.11 -0.36
C VAL A 133 -11.15 5.81 -1.81
N ARG A 134 -12.45 5.92 -2.14
CA ARG A 134 -12.97 5.72 -3.49
C ARG A 134 -13.16 7.08 -4.16
N ILE A 135 -12.62 7.25 -5.37
CA ILE A 135 -12.67 8.50 -6.13
C ILE A 135 -13.51 8.27 -7.38
N PHE A 136 -14.57 9.05 -7.54
CA PHE A 136 -15.43 9.02 -8.72
C PHE A 136 -15.42 10.39 -9.40
N LYS A 137 -14.98 10.45 -10.65
CA LYS A 137 -15.07 11.66 -11.48
C LYS A 137 -16.33 11.55 -12.32
N ASP A 138 -17.24 12.51 -12.19
CA ASP A 138 -18.49 12.49 -12.91
C ASP A 138 -18.31 13.00 -14.35
N PRO A 139 -18.50 12.15 -15.37
CA PRO A 139 -18.34 12.57 -16.76
C PRO A 139 -19.50 13.44 -17.27
N ASN A 140 -20.64 13.47 -16.55
CA ASN A 140 -21.87 14.13 -16.97
C ASN A 140 -22.15 15.40 -16.14
N ALA A 141 -21.15 15.98 -15.49
CA ALA A 141 -21.32 17.24 -14.79
C ALA A 141 -21.68 18.35 -15.81
N GLU A 142 -22.86 18.94 -15.67
CA GLU A 142 -23.36 19.97 -16.58
C GLU A 142 -22.57 21.29 -16.48
N GLU A 143 -22.00 21.57 -15.30
CA GLU A 143 -21.19 22.75 -15.00
C GLU A 143 -19.84 22.32 -14.41
N GLY A 144 -18.81 22.24 -15.25
CA GLY A 144 -17.42 22.02 -14.83
C GLY A 144 -17.07 20.56 -14.51
N GLN A 145 -16.16 20.36 -13.56
CA GLN A 145 -15.69 19.03 -13.16
C GLN A 145 -16.20 18.68 -11.75
N ARG A 146 -16.98 17.62 -11.62
CA ARG A 146 -17.44 17.10 -10.32
C ARG A 146 -16.65 15.84 -9.93
N VAL A 147 -16.09 15.86 -8.72
CA VAL A 147 -15.34 14.75 -8.13
C VAL A 147 -15.98 14.36 -6.81
N ILE A 148 -16.30 13.08 -6.65
CA ILE A 148 -16.94 12.53 -5.47
C ILE A 148 -15.94 11.59 -4.79
N LEU A 149 -15.61 11.89 -3.54
CA LEU A 149 -14.81 11.04 -2.66
C LEU A 149 -15.75 10.30 -1.73
N THR A 150 -15.53 8.99 -1.56
CA THR A 150 -16.13 8.19 -0.50
C THR A 150 -15.02 7.65 0.38
N ILE A 151 -14.99 8.13 1.62
CA ILE A 151 -13.95 7.88 2.61
C ILE A 151 -14.55 6.97 3.68
N PRO A 152 -14.25 5.66 3.64
CA PRO A 152 -14.64 4.75 4.71
C PRO A 152 -13.77 5.02 5.94
N VAL A 153 -14.41 5.19 7.09
CA VAL A 153 -13.77 5.29 8.41
C VAL A 153 -14.16 4.03 9.18
N GLN A 154 -13.18 3.29 9.66
CA GLN A 154 -13.37 1.98 10.30
C GLN A 154 -13.05 2.06 11.79
N LYS A 155 -13.85 1.40 12.63
CA LYS A 155 -13.68 1.34 14.07
C LYS A 155 -13.15 -0.02 14.50
N ALA A 156 -12.16 -0.01 15.40
CA ALA A 156 -11.65 -1.22 16.02
C ALA A 156 -12.72 -1.91 16.91
N PRO A 157 -12.83 -3.25 16.90
CA PRO A 157 -13.78 -3.97 17.76
C PRO A 157 -13.54 -3.72 19.24
N GLY A 158 -14.59 -3.49 20.02
CA GLY A 158 -14.52 -3.36 21.48
C GLY A 158 -14.10 -1.98 22.01
N GLU A 159 -13.95 -0.98 21.14
CA GLU A 159 -13.62 0.39 21.54
C GLU A 159 -14.88 1.27 21.69
N ASP A 160 -14.93 2.04 22.78
CA ASP A 160 -15.87 3.13 23.00
C ASP A 160 -15.32 4.42 22.38
N LEU A 161 -16.15 5.09 21.58
CA LEU A 161 -15.80 6.30 20.85
C LEU A 161 -16.66 7.49 21.26
N GLU A 162 -16.03 8.65 21.29
CA GLU A 162 -16.66 9.97 21.39
C GLU A 162 -16.76 10.50 19.96
N LEU A 163 -17.95 10.39 19.37
CA LEU A 163 -18.19 10.68 17.95
C LEU A 163 -17.92 12.15 17.58
N ASP A 164 -18.12 13.05 18.54
CA ASP A 164 -17.83 14.49 18.43
C ASP A 164 -16.34 14.81 18.40
N GLN A 165 -15.49 13.86 18.81
CA GLN A 165 -14.03 13.99 18.80
C GLN A 165 -13.40 13.44 17.52
N ILE A 166 -14.21 12.91 16.58
CA ILE A 166 -13.75 12.42 15.28
C ILE A 166 -13.78 13.58 14.29
N SER A 167 -12.65 13.82 13.62
CA SER A 167 -12.56 14.79 12.54
C SER A 167 -11.85 14.19 11.35
N VAL A 168 -12.45 14.32 10.17
CA VAL A 168 -11.82 13.94 8.91
C VAL A 168 -11.55 15.22 8.12
N THR A 169 -10.28 15.50 7.85
CA THR A 169 -9.87 16.66 7.06
C THR A 169 -9.39 16.20 5.70
N VAL A 170 -9.92 16.83 4.65
CA VAL A 170 -9.45 16.59 3.28
C VAL A 170 -8.89 17.85 2.66
N LEU A 171 -7.67 17.74 2.15
CA LEU A 171 -7.01 18.73 1.33
C LEU A 171 -7.14 18.30 -0.13
N PHE A 172 -7.68 19.19 -0.97
CA PHE A 172 -7.78 18.95 -2.41
C PHE A 172 -6.64 19.66 -3.13
N PHE A 173 -6.16 19.03 -4.20
CA PHE A 173 -5.11 19.59 -5.05
C PHE A 173 -5.58 19.60 -6.50
N ASN A 174 -5.35 20.71 -7.17
CA ASN A 174 -5.62 20.90 -8.58
C ASN A 174 -4.31 21.01 -9.35
N ARG A 175 -4.33 20.63 -10.63
CA ARG A 175 -3.22 20.82 -11.55
C ARG A 175 -3.60 21.84 -12.61
N ASN A 176 -2.71 22.79 -12.84
CA ASN A 176 -2.88 23.79 -13.89
C ASN A 176 -2.31 23.36 -15.26
N SER A 177 -2.56 24.16 -16.31
CA SER A 177 -2.03 23.91 -17.66
C SER A 177 -0.50 23.97 -17.76
N GLN A 178 0.18 24.63 -16.81
CA GLN A 178 1.64 24.66 -16.68
C GLN A 178 2.19 23.44 -15.92
N GLY A 179 1.31 22.59 -15.39
CA GLY A 179 1.64 21.37 -14.68
C GLY A 179 1.89 21.56 -13.18
N GLU A 180 1.70 22.76 -12.64
CA GLU A 180 1.86 23.06 -11.21
C GLU A 180 0.70 22.52 -10.38
N ILE A 181 1.02 22.06 -9.16
CA ILE A 181 0.05 21.51 -8.21
C ILE A 181 -0.32 22.59 -7.19
N LEU A 182 -1.59 22.97 -7.19
CA LEU A 182 -2.16 24.01 -6.36
C LEU A 182 -3.09 23.41 -5.31
N GLN A 183 -2.85 23.68 -4.03
CA GLN A 183 -3.78 23.29 -2.97
C GLN A 183 -5.04 24.16 -3.04
N LEU A 184 -6.20 23.55 -2.86
CA LEU A 184 -7.46 24.26 -2.72
C LEU A 184 -7.53 24.94 -1.34
N GLU A 185 -7.47 26.27 -1.33
CA GLU A 185 -7.64 27.06 -0.11
C GLU A 185 -9.11 27.35 0.19
N ASP A 186 -9.91 27.63 -0.84
CA ASP A 186 -11.34 27.89 -0.70
C ASP A 186 -12.16 26.60 -0.80
N LYS A 187 -12.81 26.23 0.32
CA LYS A 187 -13.67 25.05 0.42
C LYS A 187 -15.13 25.31 0.01
N SER A 188 -15.47 26.50 -0.48
CA SER A 188 -16.83 26.84 -0.94
C SER A 188 -17.38 25.89 -2.02
N TRP A 189 -16.49 25.23 -2.75
CA TRP A 189 -16.79 24.25 -3.79
C TRP A 189 -16.87 22.80 -3.30
N VAL A 190 -16.72 22.56 -2.00
CA VAL A 190 -16.70 21.23 -1.39
C VAL A 190 -17.91 21.08 -0.46
N THR A 191 -18.71 20.05 -0.70
CA THR A 191 -19.79 19.64 0.21
C THR A 191 -19.40 18.35 0.93
N GLU A 192 -19.62 18.30 2.25
CA GLU A 192 -19.34 17.14 3.10
C GLU A 192 -20.65 16.55 3.63
N GLN A 193 -20.77 15.22 3.59
CA GLN A 193 -21.94 14.51 4.12
C GLN A 193 -21.58 13.09 4.58
N TRP A 194 -21.88 12.77 5.83
CA TRP A 194 -21.91 11.38 6.30
C TRP A 194 -23.09 10.64 5.68
N VAL A 195 -22.83 9.50 5.04
CA VAL A 195 -23.83 8.76 4.25
C VAL A 195 -24.56 7.72 5.10
N THR A 196 -23.94 7.26 6.17
CA THR A 196 -24.50 6.26 7.07
C THR A 196 -25.19 6.97 8.24
N LEU A 197 -26.47 6.66 8.44
CA LEU A 197 -27.30 7.19 9.53
C LEU A 197 -28.09 6.03 10.16
N PRO A 198 -28.14 5.90 11.50
CA PRO A 198 -27.46 6.74 12.49
C PRO A 198 -25.93 6.59 12.40
N PHE A 199 -25.22 7.67 12.67
CA PHE A 199 -23.76 7.66 12.75
C PHE A 199 -23.38 7.04 14.09
N ASP A 200 -23.20 5.71 14.12
CA ASP A 200 -23.00 4.95 15.37
C ASP A 200 -21.91 3.86 15.28
N PHE A 201 -21.30 3.65 14.12
CA PHE A 201 -20.31 2.61 13.87
C PHE A 201 -20.80 1.20 14.25
N ALA A 202 -22.12 0.94 14.26
CA ALA A 202 -22.66 -0.38 14.58
C ALA A 202 -22.21 -1.45 13.57
N GLY A 203 -21.98 -1.04 12.31
CA GLY A 203 -21.40 -1.87 11.26
C GLY A 203 -19.87 -1.94 11.25
N GLY A 204 -19.19 -1.23 12.16
CA GLY A 204 -17.73 -1.13 12.19
C GLY A 204 -17.12 -0.22 11.12
N GLU A 205 -17.91 0.28 10.16
CA GLU A 205 -17.50 1.22 9.11
C GLU A 205 -18.57 2.29 8.89
N GLU A 206 -18.13 3.55 8.80
CA GLU A 206 -18.95 4.71 8.47
C GLU A 206 -18.37 5.40 7.24
N ASN A 207 -19.21 5.84 6.31
CA ASN A 207 -18.75 6.42 5.05
C ASN A 207 -18.98 7.93 5.00
N LEU A 208 -17.89 8.69 4.89
CA LEU A 208 -17.91 10.12 4.63
C LEU A 208 -17.87 10.37 3.13
N ARG A 209 -18.88 11.08 2.60
CA ARG A 209 -18.89 11.51 1.20
C ARG A 209 -18.50 12.98 1.11
N MET A 210 -17.52 13.27 0.26
CA MET A 210 -17.19 14.64 -0.12
C MET A 210 -17.42 14.84 -1.60
N THR A 211 -18.12 15.92 -1.95
CA THR A 211 -18.38 16.30 -3.33
C THR A 211 -17.66 17.60 -3.62
N TYR A 212 -16.67 17.54 -4.51
CA TYR A 212 -15.91 18.70 -4.97
C TYR A 212 -16.34 19.07 -6.38
N VAL A 213 -16.82 20.31 -6.57
CA VAL A 213 -17.31 20.82 -7.87
C VAL A 213 -16.42 21.98 -8.33
N ILE A 214 -15.59 21.73 -9.34
CA ILE A 214 -14.78 22.75 -9.98
C ILE A 214 -15.64 23.40 -11.07
N PRO A 215 -16.02 24.69 -10.95
CA PRO A 215 -16.86 25.35 -11.95
C PRO A 215 -16.15 25.44 -13.31
N THR A 216 -16.93 25.47 -14.40
CA THR A 216 -16.42 25.81 -15.74
C THR A 216 -15.79 27.20 -15.70
N GLN A 217 -14.53 27.29 -16.08
CA GLN A 217 -13.84 28.56 -16.10
C GLN A 217 -14.26 29.34 -17.36
N ASP A 218 -14.74 30.57 -17.18
CA ASP A 218 -14.87 31.52 -18.30
C ASP A 218 -13.47 32.03 -18.69
N ILE A 219 -13.31 32.52 -19.93
CA ILE A 219 -12.05 33.04 -20.51
C ILE A 219 -11.40 34.14 -19.62
N GLN A 220 -12.21 34.84 -18.82
CA GLN A 220 -11.71 35.81 -17.82
C GLN A 220 -11.13 35.12 -16.57
N GLN A 221 -11.73 34.02 -16.11
CA GLN A 221 -11.27 33.25 -14.96
C GLN A 221 -10.08 32.35 -15.33
N GLU A 222 -10.04 31.77 -16.53
CA GLU A 222 -8.87 31.04 -17.05
C GLU A 222 -7.63 31.95 -17.08
N ARG A 223 -7.79 33.23 -17.48
CA ARG A 223 -6.70 34.21 -17.47
C ARG A 223 -6.22 34.62 -16.08
N LEU A 224 -7.10 34.55 -15.07
CA LEU A 224 -6.79 34.95 -13.69
C LEU A 224 -6.29 33.78 -12.83
N PHE A 225 -6.74 32.56 -13.11
CA PHE A 225 -6.57 31.41 -12.22
C PHE A 225 -5.97 30.18 -12.90
N GLY A 226 -5.82 30.21 -14.24
CA GLY A 226 -5.39 29.10 -15.09
C GLY A 226 -6.40 27.95 -15.13
N ASP A 227 -6.42 27.18 -16.22
CA ASP A 227 -7.19 25.92 -16.28
C ASP A 227 -6.88 25.09 -15.05
N ARG A 228 -7.89 24.62 -14.32
CA ARG A 228 -7.70 23.78 -13.12
C ARG A 228 -8.42 22.47 -13.32
N THR A 229 -7.65 21.38 -13.21
CA THR A 229 -8.20 20.03 -13.20
C THR A 229 -7.89 19.38 -11.88
N TYR A 230 -8.83 18.60 -11.36
CA TYR A 230 -8.58 17.86 -10.12
C TYR A 230 -7.38 16.91 -10.29
N TYR A 231 -6.39 17.06 -9.41
CA TYR A 231 -5.16 16.29 -9.39
C TYR A 231 -5.23 15.15 -8.37
N GLY A 232 -5.60 15.48 -7.13
CA GLY A 232 -5.55 14.54 -6.03
C GLY A 232 -6.00 15.13 -4.69
N GLN A 233 -5.81 14.36 -3.63
CA GLN A 233 -6.23 14.70 -2.28
C GLN A 233 -5.33 14.09 -1.22
N VAL A 234 -5.32 14.73 -0.05
CA VAL A 234 -4.79 14.18 1.20
C VAL A 234 -5.94 14.12 2.20
N VAL A 235 -6.19 12.95 2.76
CA VAL A 235 -7.22 12.69 3.77
C VAL A 235 -6.51 12.43 5.09
N SER A 236 -6.86 13.17 6.13
CA SER A 236 -6.35 13.00 7.49
C SER A 236 -7.51 12.68 8.42
N LEU A 237 -7.39 11.56 9.13
CA LEU A 237 -8.29 11.16 10.20
C LEU A 237 -7.71 11.56 11.55
N GLN A 238 -8.49 12.29 12.32
CA GLN A 238 -8.12 12.79 13.63
C GLN A 238 -9.12 12.33 14.68
N TYR A 239 -8.60 12.01 15.87
CA TYR A 239 -9.40 11.71 17.04
C TYR A 239 -8.82 12.44 18.26
N LYS A 240 -9.65 13.20 18.98
CA LYS A 240 -9.23 14.02 20.13
C LYS A 240 -8.04 14.94 19.81
N GLY A 241 -8.01 15.47 18.59
CA GLY A 241 -6.94 16.36 18.09
C GLY A 241 -5.64 15.65 17.70
N GLN A 242 -5.55 14.33 17.81
CA GLN A 242 -4.41 13.54 17.32
C GLN A 242 -4.73 12.95 15.95
N VAL A 243 -3.81 13.09 14.99
CA VAL A 243 -3.94 12.39 13.70
C VAL A 243 -3.69 10.91 13.92
N LEU A 244 -4.69 10.09 13.62
CA LEU A 244 -4.62 8.63 13.71
C LEU A 244 -4.15 8.01 12.39
N ASP A 245 -4.59 8.57 11.27
CA ASP A 245 -4.29 8.02 9.95
C ASP A 245 -4.26 9.13 8.89
N VAL A 246 -3.42 8.98 7.86
CA VAL A 246 -3.33 9.89 6.73
C VAL A 246 -3.13 9.11 5.43
N GLN A 247 -3.97 9.39 4.44
CA GLN A 247 -3.84 8.85 3.09
C GLN A 247 -3.67 9.98 2.07
N ALA A 248 -2.70 9.83 1.17
CA ALA A 248 -2.43 10.79 0.09
C ALA A 248 -2.55 10.08 -1.27
N TRP A 249 -3.24 10.71 -2.21
CA TRP A 249 -3.36 10.22 -3.57
C TRP A 249 -3.37 11.38 -4.57
N PRO A 250 -2.51 11.39 -5.60
CA PRO A 250 -1.41 10.45 -5.88
C PRO A 250 -0.24 10.54 -4.85
N ARG A 251 0.68 9.57 -4.87
CA ARG A 251 1.71 9.37 -3.82
C ARG A 251 2.66 10.57 -3.65
N ASP A 252 2.90 11.33 -4.70
CA ASP A 252 3.69 12.56 -4.68
C ASP A 252 3.10 13.64 -3.75
N LEU A 253 1.80 13.56 -3.42
CA LEU A 253 1.18 14.40 -2.40
C LEU A 253 1.52 13.99 -0.96
N ALA A 254 2.21 12.87 -0.73
CA ALA A 254 2.63 12.45 0.61
C ALA A 254 3.56 13.50 1.27
N ALA A 255 4.38 14.20 0.49
CA ALA A 255 5.21 15.31 0.98
C ALA A 255 4.38 16.54 1.41
N ARG A 256 3.08 16.59 1.07
CA ARG A 256 2.14 17.66 1.40
C ARG A 256 1.24 17.31 2.59
N ILE A 257 1.48 16.17 3.25
CA ILE A 257 0.77 15.80 4.46
C ILE A 257 1.07 16.84 5.55
N PRO A 258 0.06 17.41 6.23
CA PRO A 258 0.29 18.31 7.35
C PRO A 258 1.14 17.61 8.42
N GLN A 259 2.36 18.10 8.61
CA GLN A 259 3.24 17.64 9.70
C GLN A 259 2.56 18.01 11.03
N GLN A 260 2.29 17.01 11.87
CA GLN A 260 1.83 17.28 13.24
C GLN A 260 2.87 18.16 13.93
N SER A 261 2.43 19.35 14.39
CA SER A 261 3.21 20.14 15.35
C SER A 261 3.16 19.42 16.70
N GLY A 262 3.91 18.33 16.84
CA GLY A 262 4.14 17.62 18.08
C GLY A 262 5.38 18.19 18.77
N ASN A 263 5.21 18.71 19.98
CA ASN A 263 6.27 19.06 20.92
C ASN A 263 7.39 18.00 20.92
N ALA A 264 8.54 18.32 20.33
CA ALA A 264 9.80 17.73 20.75
C ALA A 264 10.27 18.48 22.00
N PRO A 265 10.45 17.82 23.17
CA PRO A 265 11.20 18.44 24.24
C PRO A 265 12.67 18.46 23.80
N GLY A 266 13.16 19.64 23.42
CA GLY A 266 14.58 19.97 23.30
C GLY A 266 15.43 18.95 22.54
N GLY A 267 15.38 18.98 21.22
CA GLY A 267 16.37 18.32 20.38
C GLY A 267 16.53 19.13 19.12
N ASP A 268 17.67 19.82 19.00
CA ASP A 268 18.10 20.48 17.77
C ASP A 268 17.84 19.57 16.57
N GLN A 269 16.98 20.04 15.68
CA GLN A 269 16.85 19.48 14.34
C GLN A 269 18.17 19.73 13.62
N MET A 270 19.07 18.75 13.65
CA MET A 270 20.14 18.62 12.66
C MET A 270 19.51 18.26 11.31
N LEU A 271 18.90 19.25 10.67
CA LEU A 271 18.82 19.27 9.22
C LEU A 271 20.26 19.33 8.71
N PRO A 272 20.70 18.50 7.75
CA PRO A 272 21.92 18.80 7.04
C PRO A 272 21.67 20.13 6.32
N GLU A 273 22.28 21.21 6.80
CA GLU A 273 22.42 22.44 6.04
C GLU A 273 23.09 22.05 4.73
N PHE A 274 22.34 22.07 3.62
CA PHE A 274 22.96 22.24 2.32
C PHE A 274 23.58 23.64 2.35
N GLN A 275 24.84 23.70 2.75
CA GLN A 275 25.65 24.89 2.59
C GLN A 275 25.75 25.13 1.07
N ASP A 276 25.08 26.19 0.61
CA ASP A 276 25.19 26.76 -0.75
C ASP A 276 26.60 27.33 -1.04
N THR A 277 27.61 26.87 -0.32
CA THR A 277 29.01 27.24 -0.50
C THR A 277 29.79 25.98 -0.75
N LEU A 278 30.25 25.81 -1.99
CA LEU A 278 31.32 24.87 -2.31
C LEU A 278 32.49 25.14 -1.34
N PRO A 279 33.11 24.09 -0.76
CA PRO A 279 34.35 24.22 0.00
C PRO A 279 35.36 25.07 -0.79
N SER A 280 36.08 25.96 -0.11
CA SER A 280 37.04 26.90 -0.71
C SER A 280 38.19 26.24 -1.51
N ASP A 281 38.29 24.91 -1.46
CA ASP A 281 39.36 24.12 -2.06
C ASP A 281 38.96 23.46 -3.40
N ILE A 282 37.78 23.78 -3.95
CA ILE A 282 37.32 23.26 -5.25
C ILE A 282 37.69 24.23 -6.36
N ASP A 283 38.63 23.85 -7.22
CA ASP A 283 38.94 24.56 -8.47
C ASP A 283 37.76 24.41 -9.46
N PRO A 284 37.06 25.50 -9.82
CA PRO A 284 35.89 25.44 -10.69
C PRO A 284 36.20 24.97 -12.12
N ASN A 285 37.48 24.88 -12.52
CA ASN A 285 37.85 24.37 -13.84
C ASN A 285 38.07 22.84 -13.89
N TYR A 286 38.21 22.15 -12.75
CA TYR A 286 38.48 20.69 -12.71
C TYR A 286 37.79 20.00 -11.50
N PRO A 287 36.46 19.82 -11.53
CA PRO A 287 35.67 19.37 -10.38
C PRO A 287 35.83 17.88 -9.99
N LEU A 288 36.73 17.11 -10.64
CA LEU A 288 36.79 15.65 -10.47
C LEU A 288 38.19 15.07 -10.22
N LEU A 289 39.21 15.88 -9.91
CA LEU A 289 40.53 15.36 -9.58
C LEU A 289 41.04 15.94 -8.25
N PRO A 290 41.52 15.10 -7.30
CA PRO A 290 42.18 15.62 -6.11
C PRO A 290 43.51 16.29 -6.49
N PRO A 291 43.94 17.35 -5.77
CA PRO A 291 45.17 18.06 -6.09
C PRO A 291 46.40 17.16 -5.89
N LEU A 292 47.39 17.31 -6.77
CA LEU A 292 48.67 16.60 -6.65
C LEU A 292 49.45 17.10 -5.43
N PRO A 293 50.10 16.21 -4.67
CA PRO A 293 50.94 16.60 -3.53
C PRO A 293 52.14 17.41 -4.01
N THR A 294 52.36 18.57 -3.39
CA THR A 294 53.57 19.37 -3.54
C THR A 294 54.71 18.74 -2.73
N GLU A 295 55.80 18.38 -3.40
CA GLU A 295 57.12 18.18 -2.75
C GLU A 295 57.71 19.51 -2.25
#